data_AF-A0A7C1M4R0-F1
#
_entry.id   AF-A0A7C1M4R0-F1
#
_cell.length_a   1.000
_cell.length_b   1.000
_cell.length_c   1.000
_cell.angle_alpha   90.00
_cell.angle_beta   90.00
_cell.angle_gamma   90.00
#
_symmetry.space_group_name_H-M   'P 1'
#
loop_
_entity.id
_entity.type
_entity.pdbx_description
1 polymer ?
#
loop_
_entity_poly.entity_id
_entity_poly.type
_entity_poly.pdbx_seq_one_letter_code
_entity_poly.pdbx_strand_id
1 'polypeptide(L)'
;ALDQLGRVAQMLERDFPEVSFGFDFCELRGYNYHTGLVFAAYVPGHGDAVAKGGRYDAIGSDFGRARPATGFSLDIRALVALGKRSLNRSCAVWAPAQNDAVLEKMISKLRITETVVRALPEDNGVDPATRGCDRELVKQGDRWVVQTLG
;
A
#
# COMPACT_ATOMS: atom_id res chain seq x y z
N ALA A 1 -26.45 -2.24 23.93
CA ALA A 1 -26.03 -1.96 22.53
C ALA A 1 -25.78 -0.47 22.31
N LEU A 2 -26.74 0.40 22.61
CA LEU A 2 -26.60 1.86 22.49
C LEU A 2 -25.41 2.43 23.29
N ASP A 3 -25.17 1.97 24.51
CA ASP A 3 -24.01 2.43 25.30
C ASP A 3 -22.66 2.07 24.68
N GLN A 4 -22.60 0.94 23.97
CA GLN A 4 -21.39 0.56 23.24
C GLN A 4 -21.20 1.48 22.02
N LEU A 5 -22.30 1.75 21.29
CA LEU A 5 -22.28 2.66 20.15
C LEU A 5 -21.86 4.08 20.56
N GLY A 6 -22.43 4.60 21.65
CA GLY A 6 -22.08 5.91 22.21
C GLY A 6 -20.61 6.00 22.63
N ARG A 7 -20.06 4.94 23.26
CA ARG A 7 -18.63 4.88 23.59
C ARG A 7 -17.74 4.91 22.34
N VAL A 8 -18.09 4.16 21.31
CA VAL A 8 -17.31 4.16 20.05
C VAL A 8 -17.39 5.51 19.35
N ALA A 9 -18.57 6.13 19.31
CA ALA A 9 -18.76 7.46 18.74
C ALA A 9 -17.88 8.50 19.45
N GLN A 10 -17.91 8.54 20.78
CA GLN A 10 -17.06 9.43 21.58
C GLN A 10 -15.57 9.20 21.34
N MET A 11 -15.14 7.94 21.15
CA MET A 11 -13.75 7.63 20.81
C MET A 11 -13.39 8.15 19.42
N LEU A 12 -14.26 7.99 18.42
CA LEU A 12 -14.03 8.48 17.06
C LEU A 12 -13.97 10.00 17.01
N GLU A 13 -14.91 10.70 17.65
CA GLU A 13 -14.90 12.17 17.71
C GLU A 13 -13.66 12.73 18.39
N ARG A 14 -13.16 12.05 19.43
CA ARG A 14 -11.98 12.48 20.18
C ARG A 14 -10.68 12.20 19.43
N ASP A 15 -10.52 10.98 18.91
CA ASP A 15 -9.23 10.49 18.39
C ASP A 15 -9.08 10.74 16.88
N PHE A 16 -10.19 10.89 16.14
CA PHE A 16 -10.24 11.07 14.68
C PHE A 16 -11.29 12.13 14.28
N PRO A 17 -11.15 13.40 14.71
CA PRO A 17 -12.15 14.46 14.49
C PRO A 17 -12.40 14.78 13.01
N GLU A 18 -11.51 14.37 12.11
CA GLU A 18 -11.65 14.50 10.66
C GLU A 18 -12.60 13.47 10.03
N VAL A 19 -12.96 12.42 10.78
CA VAL A 19 -13.82 11.34 10.29
C VAL A 19 -15.29 11.69 10.51
N SER A 20 -16.02 11.94 9.42
CA SER A 20 -17.48 12.04 9.45
C SER A 20 -18.12 10.65 9.52
N PHE A 21 -19.03 10.44 10.46
CA PHE A 21 -19.79 9.20 10.60
C PHE A 21 -21.28 9.46 10.88
N GLY A 22 -22.10 8.44 10.63
CA GLY A 22 -23.52 8.42 10.93
C GLY A 22 -23.96 7.03 11.37
N PHE A 23 -25.18 6.92 11.90
CA PHE A 23 -25.73 5.64 12.35
C PHE A 23 -26.84 5.18 11.42
N ASP A 24 -26.70 3.98 10.89
CA ASP A 24 -27.76 3.27 10.18
C ASP A 24 -28.21 2.07 11.04
N PHE A 25 -29.39 2.18 11.64
CA PHE A 25 -29.99 1.12 12.44
C PHE A 25 -30.71 0.05 11.60
N CYS A 26 -30.85 0.28 10.30
CA CYS A 26 -31.44 -0.65 9.34
C CYS A 26 -30.38 -1.49 8.62
N GLU A 27 -29.09 -1.30 8.94
CA GLU A 27 -28.00 -2.10 8.39
C GLU A 27 -28.04 -3.53 8.94
N LEU A 28 -28.72 -4.39 8.19
CA LEU A 28 -28.91 -5.81 8.46
C LEU A 28 -28.18 -6.70 7.44
N ARG A 29 -27.45 -6.11 6.49
CA ARG A 29 -26.93 -6.85 5.34
C ARG A 29 -25.75 -7.76 5.73
N GLY A 30 -25.85 -9.02 5.30
CA GLY A 30 -24.69 -9.76 4.82
C GLY A 30 -24.02 -10.77 5.76
N TYR A 31 -24.33 -10.86 7.05
CA TYR A 31 -23.48 -11.65 7.95
C TYR A 31 -24.22 -12.39 9.08
N ASN A 32 -24.54 -13.66 8.84
CA ASN A 32 -24.99 -14.60 9.87
C ASN A 32 -23.93 -14.86 10.97
N TYR A 33 -22.74 -14.27 10.84
CA TYR A 33 -21.63 -14.46 11.79
C TYR A 33 -21.30 -13.22 12.62
N HIS A 34 -21.89 -12.05 12.34
CA HIS A 34 -21.67 -10.86 13.17
C HIS A 34 -22.48 -10.94 14.46
N THR A 35 -21.84 -10.60 15.57
CA THR A 35 -22.41 -10.76 16.92
C THR A 35 -22.56 -9.43 17.66
N GLY A 36 -22.35 -8.29 16.99
CA GLY A 36 -22.40 -6.98 17.63
C GLY A 36 -22.25 -5.83 16.64
N LEU A 37 -21.58 -4.75 17.06
CA LEU A 37 -21.36 -3.55 16.24
C LEU A 37 -20.71 -3.91 14.90
N VAL A 38 -21.27 -3.34 13.83
CA VAL A 38 -20.74 -3.38 12.46
C VAL A 38 -20.48 -1.96 11.97
N PHE A 39 -19.65 -1.84 10.94
CA PHE A 39 -19.37 -0.57 10.29
C PHE A 39 -19.05 -0.78 8.81
N ALA A 40 -19.26 0.28 8.03
CA ALA A 40 -18.87 0.38 6.64
C ALA A 40 -18.24 1.76 6.39
N ALA A 41 -17.16 1.80 5.61
CA ALA A 41 -16.48 3.03 5.21
C ALA A 41 -16.78 3.32 3.74
N TYR A 42 -17.12 4.58 3.46
CA TYR A 42 -17.49 5.05 2.13
C TYR A 42 -16.58 6.19 1.69
N VAL A 43 -16.37 6.28 0.38
CA VAL A 43 -15.61 7.36 -0.25
C VAL A 43 -16.54 8.11 -1.20
N PRO A 44 -16.58 9.46 -1.18
CA PRO A 44 -17.41 10.23 -2.11
C PRO A 44 -17.16 9.86 -3.57
N GLY A 45 -18.24 9.68 -4.33
CA GLY A 45 -18.17 9.29 -5.74
C GLY A 45 -17.98 7.79 -6.00
N HIS A 46 -17.89 6.96 -4.94
CA HIS A 46 -17.89 5.51 -5.05
C HIS A 46 -19.20 4.92 -4.51
N GLY A 47 -19.89 4.10 -5.31
CA GLY A 47 -21.22 3.59 -5.00
C GLY A 47 -21.26 2.50 -3.92
N ASP A 48 -20.12 1.87 -3.64
CA ASP A 48 -19.99 0.79 -2.66
C ASP A 48 -19.10 1.20 -1.48
N ALA A 49 -19.18 0.45 -0.39
CA ALA A 49 -18.26 0.64 0.73
C ALA A 49 -16.86 0.12 0.36
N VAL A 50 -15.83 0.93 0.62
CA VAL A 50 -14.42 0.55 0.39
C VAL A 50 -13.87 -0.37 1.47
N ALA A 51 -14.49 -0.36 2.66
CA ALA A 51 -14.19 -1.28 3.74
C ALA A 51 -15.45 -1.61 4.54
N LYS A 52 -15.51 -2.83 5.08
CA LYS A 52 -16.60 -3.30 5.95
C LYS A 52 -16.02 -4.14 7.07
N GLY A 53 -16.61 -4.04 8.25
CA GLY A 53 -16.13 -4.80 9.39
C GLY A 53 -17.12 -4.81 10.54
N GLY A 54 -16.70 -5.47 11.61
CA GLY A 54 -17.53 -5.59 12.80
C GLY A 54 -17.04 -6.68 13.74
N ARG A 55 -17.85 -6.90 14.79
CA ARG A 55 -17.65 -7.93 15.81
C ARG A 55 -18.22 -9.27 15.36
N TYR A 56 -17.49 -10.37 15.59
CA TYR A 56 -17.86 -11.73 15.16
C TYR A 56 -17.38 -12.80 16.16
N ASP A 57 -17.83 -12.70 17.41
CA ASP A 57 -17.33 -13.54 18.50
C ASP A 57 -17.68 -15.04 18.34
N ALA A 58 -18.69 -15.36 17.53
CA ALA A 58 -19.23 -16.71 17.38
C ALA A 58 -18.52 -17.57 16.32
N ILE A 59 -17.73 -16.98 15.40
CA ILE A 59 -17.18 -17.72 14.25
C ILE A 59 -16.22 -18.84 14.67
N GLY A 60 -15.57 -18.70 15.83
CA GLY A 60 -14.69 -19.74 16.38
C GLY A 60 -15.43 -20.98 16.88
N SER A 61 -16.75 -20.92 17.05
CA SER A 61 -17.58 -22.05 17.50
C SER A 61 -17.52 -23.22 16.50
N ASP A 62 -17.49 -22.90 15.20
CA ASP A 62 -17.35 -23.87 14.12
C ASP A 62 -15.98 -24.59 14.14
N PHE A 63 -15.00 -24.01 14.83
CA PHE A 63 -13.64 -24.52 14.98
C PHE A 63 -13.34 -25.00 16.41
N GLY A 64 -14.38 -25.20 17.25
CA GLY A 64 -14.28 -25.82 18.57
C GLY A 64 -14.27 -24.87 19.77
N ARG A 65 -14.23 -23.54 19.57
CA ARG A 65 -14.38 -22.56 20.66
C ARG A 65 -14.71 -21.14 20.19
N ALA A 66 -15.83 -20.59 20.66
CA ALA A 66 -16.13 -19.16 20.53
C ALA A 66 -15.09 -18.29 21.27
N ARG A 67 -14.63 -17.22 20.63
CA ARG A 67 -13.71 -16.22 21.23
C ARG A 67 -14.04 -14.83 20.71
N PRO A 68 -13.95 -13.78 21.56
CA PRO A 68 -14.20 -12.43 21.11
C PRO A 68 -13.31 -12.04 19.93
N ALA A 69 -13.91 -11.50 18.88
CA ALA A 69 -13.21 -11.16 17.65
C ALA A 69 -13.84 -9.94 16.96
N THR A 70 -12.98 -9.10 16.39
CA THR A 70 -13.36 -7.94 15.59
C THR A 70 -12.34 -7.75 14.50
N GLY A 71 -12.76 -7.23 13.36
CA GLY A 71 -11.92 -7.09 12.18
C GLY A 71 -12.68 -6.46 11.03
N PHE A 72 -11.98 -6.26 9.92
CA PHE A 72 -12.52 -5.67 8.72
C PHE A 72 -11.79 -6.19 7.49
N SER A 73 -12.44 -6.02 6.34
CA SER A 73 -11.84 -6.20 5.03
C SER A 73 -11.99 -4.92 4.21
N LEU A 74 -11.19 -4.81 3.16
CA LEU A 74 -11.10 -3.63 2.30
C LEU A 74 -10.96 -4.06 0.84
N ASP A 75 -11.54 -3.28 -0.07
CA ASP A 75 -11.36 -3.47 -1.51
C ASP A 75 -10.09 -2.74 -1.98
N ILE A 76 -9.03 -3.51 -2.20
CA ILE A 76 -7.75 -2.99 -2.68
C ILE A 76 -7.90 -2.33 -4.06
N ARG A 77 -8.79 -2.82 -4.93
CA ARG A 77 -9.01 -2.22 -6.26
C ARG A 77 -9.64 -0.84 -6.11
N ALA A 78 -10.63 -0.69 -5.24
CA ALA A 78 -11.23 0.60 -4.94
C ALA A 78 -10.20 1.57 -4.36
N LEU A 79 -9.35 1.12 -3.42
CA LEU A 79 -8.29 1.95 -2.85
C LEU A 79 -7.26 2.40 -3.88
N VAL A 80 -6.84 1.51 -4.79
CA VAL A 80 -5.90 1.86 -5.86
C VAL A 80 -6.52 2.84 -6.86
N ALA A 81 -7.80 2.67 -7.18
CA ALA A 81 -8.50 3.52 -8.14
C ALA A 81 -8.82 4.92 -7.57
N LEU A 82 -9.18 5.00 -6.30
CA LEU A 82 -9.61 6.25 -5.63
C LEU A 82 -8.46 6.97 -4.92
N GLY A 83 -7.40 6.23 -4.58
CA GLY A 83 -6.25 6.75 -3.85
C GLY A 83 -5.41 7.70 -4.69
N LYS A 84 -4.99 8.81 -4.08
CA LYS A 84 -3.97 9.69 -4.65
C LYS A 84 -2.60 9.21 -4.20
N ARG A 85 -1.81 8.67 -5.11
CA ARG A 85 -0.41 8.32 -4.82
C ARG A 85 0.46 9.56 -5.04
N SER A 86 1.05 10.10 -3.98
CA SER A 86 2.17 11.03 -4.13
C SER A 86 3.34 10.24 -4.71
N LEU A 87 3.58 10.40 -6.02
CA LEU A 87 4.79 9.89 -6.64
C LEU A 87 5.95 10.77 -6.17
N ASN A 88 6.54 10.43 -5.02
CA ASN A 88 7.92 10.82 -4.79
C ASN A 88 8.70 10.07 -5.87
N ARG A 89 9.10 10.78 -6.94
CA ARG A 89 9.98 10.19 -7.96
C ARG A 89 11.22 9.71 -7.23
N SER A 90 11.32 8.40 -7.05
CA SER A 90 12.51 7.78 -6.48
C SER A 90 13.62 7.95 -7.50
N CYS A 91 14.60 8.79 -7.17
CA CYS A 91 15.89 8.86 -7.83
C CYS A 91 16.40 7.43 -8.09
N ALA A 92 16.57 7.07 -9.36
CA ALA A 92 17.00 5.74 -9.75
C ALA A 92 18.34 5.79 -10.47
N VAL A 93 19.18 4.80 -10.20
CA VAL A 93 20.47 4.64 -10.86
C VAL A 93 20.32 3.70 -12.06
N TRP A 94 20.69 4.17 -13.24
CA TRP A 94 20.77 3.34 -14.44
C TRP A 94 22.03 2.48 -14.41
N ALA A 95 21.88 1.20 -14.75
CA ALA A 95 22.97 0.26 -14.87
C ALA A 95 23.02 -0.32 -16.29
N PRO A 96 24.15 -0.22 -17.01
CA PRO A 96 24.23 -0.69 -18.39
C PRO A 96 24.17 -2.21 -18.50
N ALA A 97 23.79 -2.72 -19.68
CA ALA A 97 23.64 -4.15 -19.97
C ALA A 97 25.00 -4.86 -20.21
N GLN A 98 26.00 -4.62 -19.36
CA GLN A 98 27.34 -5.18 -19.52
C GLN A 98 27.55 -6.43 -18.66
N ASN A 99 28.24 -7.43 -19.23
CA ASN A 99 28.65 -8.61 -18.50
C ASN A 99 29.97 -8.34 -17.75
N ASP A 100 29.88 -7.75 -16.56
CA ASP A 100 31.03 -7.38 -15.73
C ASP A 100 30.74 -7.75 -14.25
N ALA A 101 31.56 -8.63 -13.67
CA ALA A 101 31.37 -9.11 -12.30
C ALA A 101 31.50 -7.98 -11.23
N VAL A 102 32.28 -6.93 -11.53
CA VAL A 102 32.40 -5.76 -10.65
C VAL A 102 31.12 -4.92 -10.71
N LEU A 103 30.53 -4.78 -11.90
CA LEU A 103 29.23 -4.13 -12.09
C LEU A 103 28.13 -4.83 -11.31
N GLU A 104 28.04 -6.16 -11.39
CA GLU A 104 27.02 -6.93 -10.67
C GLU A 104 27.11 -6.77 -9.14
N LYS A 105 28.33 -6.75 -8.60
CA LYS A 105 28.55 -6.46 -7.17
C LYS A 105 28.10 -5.06 -6.80
N MET A 106 28.39 -4.06 -7.64
CA MET A 106 27.97 -2.68 -7.42
C MET A 106 26.45 -2.55 -7.46
N ILE A 107 25.78 -3.13 -8.46
CA ILE A 107 24.32 -3.16 -8.57
C ILE A 107 23.68 -3.81 -7.34
N SER A 108 24.19 -4.96 -6.91
CA SER A 108 23.70 -5.66 -5.72
C SER A 108 23.83 -4.79 -4.46
N LYS A 109 24.96 -4.10 -4.29
CA LYS A 109 25.18 -3.17 -3.16
C LYS A 109 24.21 -1.99 -3.22
N LEU A 110 24.05 -1.35 -4.38
CA LEU A 110 23.17 -0.19 -4.55
C LEU A 110 21.70 -0.55 -4.29
N ARG A 111 21.24 -1.73 -4.71
CA ARG A 111 19.85 -2.19 -4.52
C ARG A 111 19.43 -2.35 -3.05
N ILE A 112 20.38 -2.32 -2.11
CA ILE A 112 20.08 -2.32 -0.67
C ILE A 112 19.49 -0.98 -0.24
N THR A 113 19.93 0.12 -0.85
CA THR A 113 19.60 1.49 -0.43
C THR A 113 18.88 2.30 -1.50
N GLU A 114 18.97 1.88 -2.76
CA GLU A 114 18.55 2.66 -3.92
C GLU A 114 17.80 1.81 -4.95
N THR A 115 16.99 2.47 -5.77
CA THR A 115 16.40 1.82 -6.95
C THR A 115 17.44 1.79 -8.07
N VAL A 116 17.72 0.60 -8.63
CA VAL A 116 18.62 0.42 -9.76
C VAL A 116 17.89 -0.19 -10.94
N VAL A 117 17.80 0.55 -12.05
CA VAL A 117 17.20 0.09 -13.30
C VAL A 117 18.30 -0.50 -14.16
N ARG A 118 18.19 -1.79 -14.49
CA ARG A 118 19.14 -2.48 -15.36
C ARG A 118 18.66 -2.35 -16.80
N ALA A 119 19.52 -1.78 -17.66
CA ALA A 119 19.33 -1.75 -19.09
C ALA A 119 19.23 -3.18 -19.64
N LEU A 120 18.37 -3.36 -20.64
CA LEU A 120 18.36 -4.55 -21.48
C LEU A 120 19.35 -4.39 -22.64
N PRO A 121 19.82 -5.49 -23.27
CA PRO A 121 20.72 -5.41 -24.42
C PRO A 121 20.22 -4.51 -25.56
N GLU A 122 18.90 -4.44 -25.76
CA GLU A 122 18.20 -3.59 -26.72
C GLU A 122 18.12 -2.11 -26.33
N ASP A 123 18.41 -1.76 -25.08
CA ASP A 123 18.36 -0.37 -24.60
C ASP A 123 19.63 0.43 -24.98
N ASN A 124 20.41 -0.03 -25.96
CA ASN A 124 21.63 0.66 -26.38
C ASN A 124 21.31 2.05 -26.96
N GLY A 125 21.89 3.10 -26.37
CA GLY A 125 21.63 4.49 -26.76
C GLY A 125 20.31 5.07 -26.25
N VAL A 126 19.56 4.33 -25.41
CA VAL A 126 18.39 4.89 -24.71
C VAL A 126 18.86 5.87 -23.64
N ASP A 127 18.26 7.07 -23.63
CA ASP A 127 18.49 8.05 -22.57
C ASP A 127 17.91 7.54 -21.23
N PRO A 128 18.75 7.33 -20.19
CA PRO A 128 18.31 6.87 -18.89
C PRO A 128 17.25 7.76 -18.22
N ALA A 129 17.22 9.07 -18.52
CA ALA A 129 16.22 9.98 -17.97
C ALA A 129 14.80 9.62 -18.42
N THR A 130 14.63 9.07 -19.63
CA THR A 130 13.34 8.59 -20.13
C THR A 130 12.81 7.37 -19.38
N ARG A 131 13.69 6.67 -18.65
CA ARG A 131 13.35 5.53 -17.79
C ARG A 131 13.22 5.92 -16.32
N GLY A 132 13.19 7.23 -16.02
CA GLY A 132 13.05 7.76 -14.67
C GLY A 132 14.32 7.64 -13.83
N CYS A 133 15.48 7.42 -14.45
CA CYS A 133 16.77 7.49 -13.77
C CYS A 133 17.24 8.93 -13.70
N ASP A 134 17.96 9.27 -12.63
CA ASP A 134 18.59 10.59 -12.42
C ASP A 134 20.12 10.48 -12.36
N ARG A 135 20.62 9.25 -12.27
CA ARG A 135 22.04 8.90 -12.21
C ARG A 135 22.29 7.65 -13.03
N GLU A 136 23.54 7.42 -13.39
CA GLU A 136 23.97 6.23 -14.14
C GLU A 136 25.30 5.67 -13.61
N LEU A 137 25.50 4.37 -13.81
CA LEU A 137 26.77 3.70 -13.59
C LEU A 137 27.63 3.80 -14.85
N VAL A 138 28.76 4.49 -14.71
CA VAL A 138 29.75 4.67 -15.78
C VAL A 138 31.05 3.96 -15.38
N LYS A 139 31.70 3.31 -16.34
CA LYS A 139 33.01 2.69 -16.12
C LYS A 139 34.10 3.75 -16.24
N GLN A 140 34.83 3.97 -15.16
CA GLN A 140 36.00 4.85 -15.11
C GLN A 140 37.23 4.01 -14.73
N GLY A 141 38.03 3.65 -15.73
CA GLY A 141 39.12 2.67 -15.59
C GLY A 141 38.59 1.30 -15.18
N ASP A 142 39.10 0.75 -14.08
CA ASP A 142 38.69 -0.55 -13.54
C ASP A 142 37.54 -0.47 -12.52
N ARG A 143 36.90 0.70 -12.37
CA ARG A 143 35.84 0.92 -11.37
C ARG A 143 34.54 1.41 -11.99
N TRP A 144 33.44 1.02 -11.37
CA TRP A 144 32.10 1.52 -11.67
C TRP A 144 31.74 2.62 -10.68
N VAL A 145 31.37 3.79 -11.20
CA VAL A 145 31.01 4.97 -10.40
C VAL A 145 29.62 5.45 -10.78
N VAL A 146 28.87 5.95 -9.79
CA VAL A 146 27.57 6.57 -9.99
C VAL A 146 27.79 8.03 -10.35
N GLN A 147 27.23 8.47 -11.48
CA GLN A 147 27.31 9.83 -11.99
C GLN A 147 25.90 10.39 -12.19
N THR A 148 25.67 11.66 -11.85
CA THR A 148 24.40 12.35 -12.12
C THR A 148 24.22 12.59 -13.60
N LEU A 149 23.01 12.34 -14.12
CA LEU A 149 22.64 12.70 -15.48
C LEU A 149 22.58 14.24 -15.57
N GLY A 150 23.18 14.78 -16.64
CA GLY A 150 23.20 16.23 -16.91
C GLY A 150 21.89 16.78 -17.43
#